data_AF-A0A497CTE0-F1
#
_entry.id   AF-A0A497CTE0-F1
#
_cell.length_a   1.000
_cell.length_b   1.000
_cell.length_c   1.000
_cell.angle_alpha   90.00
_cell.angle_beta   90.00
_cell.angle_gamma   90.00
#
_symmetry.space_group_name_H-M   'P 1'
#
loop_
_entity.id
_entity.type
_entity.pdbx_description
1 polymer ?
#
loop_
_entity_poly.entity_id
_entity_poly.type
_entity_poly.pdbx_seq_one_letter_code
_entity_poly.pdbx_strand_id
1 'polypeptide(L)'
;GLIIYIGLLIIGVDFPLLWGLIAFILNFIPSIGSIFAAIPAVLLAFIQLDPVSGLVTGILYLVTNVVIGSILEPPLMGKNLGLSPLVVFLSILLWGFVLGPIGMLISAPLTMIVKIIFDHRQSTRSIGIMLGDKSSLRILQKENEKEKEPIDFS
;
A
#
# COMPACT_ATOMS: atom_id res chain seq x y z
N GLY A 1 1.98 3.61 16.70
CA GLY A 1 1.54 4.64 17.65
C GLY A 1 1.34 4.09 19.05
N LEU A 2 0.15 3.58 19.37
CA LEU A 2 -0.22 3.19 20.73
C LEU A 2 0.64 2.04 21.31
N ILE A 3 0.99 1.04 20.49
CA ILE A 3 1.92 -0.05 20.86
C ILE A 3 3.28 0.51 21.29
N ILE A 4 3.81 1.47 20.53
CA ILE A 4 5.10 2.12 20.82
C ILE A 4 5.02 2.94 22.11
N TYR A 5 3.95 3.71 22.29
CA TYR A 5 3.71 4.48 23.52
C TYR A 5 3.74 3.59 24.77
N ILE A 6 2.97 2.49 24.76
CA ILE A 6 2.89 1.56 25.88
C ILE A 6 4.23 0.85 26.10
N GLY A 7 4.89 0.42 25.02
CA GLY A 7 6.19 -0.25 25.13
C GLY A 7 7.27 0.66 25.73
N LEU A 8 7.34 1.93 25.30
CA LEU A 8 8.28 2.91 25.86
C LEU A 8 7.97 3.24 27.32
N LEU A 9 6.69 3.31 27.70
CA LEU A 9 6.29 3.47 29.09
C LEU A 9 6.79 2.33 29.98
N ILE A 10 6.71 1.08 29.50
CA ILE A 10 7.17 -0.10 30.24
C ILE A 10 8.70 -0.10 30.35
N ILE A 11 9.40 0.30 29.29
CA ILE A 11 10.86 0.39 29.26
C ILE A 11 11.38 1.57 30.11
N GLY A 12 10.56 2.60 30.32
CA GLY A 12 10.92 3.79 31.10
C GLY A 12 11.65 4.86 30.29
N VAL A 13 11.49 4.86 28.95
CA VAL A 13 12.09 5.88 28.07
C VAL A 13 11.33 7.21 28.21
N ASP A 14 12.04 8.33 28.30
CA ASP A 14 11.41 9.64 28.40
C ASP A 14 10.59 10.00 27.16
N PHE A 15 9.59 10.85 27.38
CA PHE A 15 8.67 11.34 26.36
C PHE A 15 7.98 10.22 25.55
N PRO A 16 7.45 9.16 26.19
CA PRO A 16 6.84 8.05 25.47
C PRO A 16 5.66 8.52 24.61
N LEU A 17 4.91 9.52 25.08
CA LEU A 17 3.79 10.12 24.33
C LEU A 17 4.25 10.80 23.04
N LEU A 18 5.37 11.53 23.10
CA LEU A 18 5.96 12.19 21.93
C LEU A 18 6.36 11.16 20.87
N TRP A 19 7.12 10.14 21.29
CA TRP A 19 7.60 9.09 20.40
C TRP A 19 6.46 8.23 19.84
N GLY A 20 5.45 7.93 20.65
CA GLY A 20 4.24 7.23 20.22
C GLY A 20 3.43 8.04 19.20
N LEU A 21 3.32 9.36 19.39
CA LEU A 21 2.64 10.26 18.46
C LEU A 21 3.40 10.41 17.14
N ILE A 22 4.72 10.60 17.20
CA ILE A 22 5.59 10.63 16.01
C ILE A 22 5.46 9.31 15.24
N ALA A 23 5.56 8.18 15.94
CA ALA A 23 5.40 6.87 15.33
C ALA A 23 3.99 6.62 14.78
N PHE A 24 2.96 7.31 15.28
CA PHE A 24 1.60 7.27 14.75
C PHE A 24 1.49 8.11 13.47
N ILE A 25 1.93 9.37 13.52
CA ILE A 25 1.89 10.30 12.37
C ILE A 25 2.73 9.76 11.21
N LEU A 26 3.92 9.24 11.49
CA LEU A 26 4.79 8.71 10.46
C LEU A 26 4.33 7.35 9.92
N ASN A 27 3.49 6.59 10.63
CA ASN A 27 3.01 5.28 10.16
C ASN A 27 2.09 5.34 8.92
N PHE A 28 1.70 6.54 8.47
CA PHE A 28 0.97 6.71 7.21
C PHE A 28 1.74 6.16 5.99
N ILE A 29 3.08 6.11 6.08
CA ILE A 29 3.94 5.39 5.13
C ILE A 29 4.63 4.27 5.91
N PRO A 30 4.06 3.05 5.93
CA PRO A 30 4.64 1.90 6.61
C PRO A 30 6.11 1.71 6.22
N SER A 31 6.91 1.20 7.15
CA SER A 31 8.38 1.05 7.02
C SER A 31 9.19 2.34 7.03
N ILE A 32 8.92 3.33 6.17
CA ILE A 32 9.69 4.58 6.14
C ILE A 32 9.47 5.33 7.46
N GLY A 33 8.22 5.54 7.84
CA GLY A 33 7.90 6.33 9.02
C GLY A 33 8.27 5.68 10.35
N SER A 34 8.15 4.35 10.44
CA SER A 34 8.57 3.60 11.63
C SER A 34 10.09 3.71 11.84
N ILE A 35 10.89 3.66 10.77
CA ILE A 35 12.36 3.76 10.87
C ILE A 35 12.77 5.15 11.35
N PHE A 36 12.22 6.21 10.73
CA PHE A 36 12.53 7.59 11.13
C PHE A 36 12.06 7.92 12.55
N ALA A 37 10.94 7.33 13.01
CA ALA A 37 10.50 7.46 14.40
C ALA A 37 11.39 6.67 15.37
N ALA A 38 11.90 5.51 14.96
CA ALA A 38 12.68 4.62 15.81
C ALA A 38 14.07 5.18 16.11
N ILE A 39 14.77 5.72 15.11
CA ILE A 39 16.18 6.18 15.25
C ILE A 39 16.37 7.10 16.48
N PRO A 40 15.65 8.22 16.60
CA PRO A 40 15.88 9.13 17.73
C PRO A 40 15.38 8.56 19.06
N ALA A 41 14.29 7.76 19.08
CA ALA A 41 13.79 7.13 20.30
C ALA A 41 14.74 6.06 20.85
N VAL A 42 15.30 5.24 19.97
CA VAL A 42 16.28 4.19 20.30
C VAL A 42 17.58 4.82 20.78
N LEU A 43 18.05 5.87 20.08
CA LEU A 43 19.25 6.59 20.49
C LEU A 43 19.06 7.24 21.86
N LEU A 44 17.90 7.83 22.11
CA LEU A 44 17.57 8.39 23.43
C LEU A 44 17.60 7.31 24.52
N ALA A 45 17.03 6.14 24.27
CA ALA A 45 17.05 5.02 25.21
C ALA A 45 18.48 4.53 25.52
N PHE A 46 19.38 4.50 24.52
CA PHE A 46 20.80 4.18 24.71
C PHE A 46 21.53 5.21 25.57
N ILE A 47 21.18 6.49 25.42
CA ILE A 47 21.84 7.59 26.14
C ILE A 47 21.31 7.72 27.58
N GLN A 48 20.00 7.54 27.76
CA GLN A 48 19.31 7.86 29.00
C GLN A 48 19.32 6.72 30.02
N LEU A 49 19.20 5.47 29.55
CA LEU A 49 19.00 4.31 30.41
C LEU A 49 20.26 3.45 30.44
N ASP A 50 20.29 2.42 29.60
CA ASP A 50 21.36 1.44 29.52
C ASP A 50 21.35 0.76 28.13
N PRO A 51 22.44 0.08 27.73
CA PRO A 51 22.51 -0.56 26.42
C PRO A 51 21.43 -1.62 26.18
N VAL A 52 20.93 -2.28 27.22
CA VAL A 52 19.88 -3.30 27.10
C VAL A 52 18.55 -2.60 26.79
N SER A 53 18.22 -1.53 27.49
CA SER A 53 17.02 -0.71 27.24
C SER A 53 17.01 -0.12 25.82
N GLY A 54 18.16 0.32 25.31
CA GLY A 54 18.32 0.75 23.91
C GLY A 54 18.02 -0.37 22.90
N LEU A 55 18.57 -1.56 23.12
CA LEU A 55 18.31 -2.73 22.28
C LEU A 55 16.84 -3.18 22.33
N VAL A 56 16.25 -3.25 23.53
CA VAL A 56 14.84 -3.62 23.73
C VAL A 56 13.92 -2.62 23.03
N THR A 57 14.23 -1.32 23.09
CA THR A 57 13.51 -0.28 22.35
C THR A 57 13.60 -0.50 20.84
N GLY A 58 14.79 -0.82 20.32
CA GLY A 58 14.98 -1.15 18.91
C GLY A 58 14.14 -2.36 18.48
N ILE A 59 14.14 -3.42 19.28
CA ILE A 59 13.35 -4.62 19.05
C ILE A 59 11.85 -4.31 19.07
N LEU A 60 11.38 -3.48 20.01
CA LEU A 60 9.98 -3.04 20.07
C LEU A 60 9.54 -2.39 18.76
N TYR A 61 10.32 -1.45 18.22
CA TYR A 61 10.02 -0.80 16.95
C TYR A 61 10.05 -1.79 15.78
N LEU A 62 11.04 -2.68 15.74
CA LEU A 62 11.17 -3.68 14.69
C LEU A 62 9.99 -4.65 14.67
N VAL A 63 9.66 -5.25 15.82
CA VAL A 63 8.52 -6.17 15.97
C VAL A 63 7.22 -5.47 15.59
N THR A 64 7.03 -4.23 16.06
CA THR A 64 5.84 -3.45 15.71
C THR A 64 5.75 -3.22 14.20
N ASN A 65 6.86 -2.90 13.53
CA ASN A 65 6.87 -2.69 12.08
C ASN A 65 6.61 -3.99 11.30
N VAL A 66 7.16 -5.12 11.75
CA VAL A 66 6.92 -6.43 11.11
C VAL A 66 5.47 -6.84 11.27
N VAL A 67 4.91 -6.77 12.48
CA VAL A 67 3.51 -7.15 12.75
C VAL A 67 2.55 -6.26 11.95
N ILE A 68 2.76 -4.94 11.96
CA ILE A 68 1.93 -4.01 11.19
C ILE A 68 2.12 -4.23 9.69
N GLY A 69 3.36 -4.39 9.22
CA GLY A 69 3.69 -4.63 7.81
C GLY A 69 3.03 -5.91 7.29
N SER A 70 3.10 -7.02 8.03
CA SER A 70 2.47 -8.29 7.65
C SER A 70 0.93 -8.24 7.66
N ILE A 71 0.30 -7.35 8.43
CA ILE A 71 -1.15 -7.17 8.44
C ILE A 71 -1.59 -6.22 7.31
N LEU A 72 -0.83 -5.16 7.07
CA LEU A 72 -1.10 -4.14 6.06
C LEU A 72 -0.74 -4.57 4.64
N GLU A 73 0.18 -5.52 4.49
CA GLU A 73 0.45 -6.23 3.25
C GLU A 73 -0.36 -7.53 3.23
N PRO A 74 -1.64 -7.52 2.82
CA PRO A 74 -2.11 -8.69 2.12
C PRO A 74 -1.25 -8.76 0.87
N PRO A 75 -0.52 -9.86 0.60
CA PRO A 75 0.12 -10.03 -0.69
C PRO A 75 -1.00 -9.91 -1.71
N LEU A 76 -1.04 -8.78 -2.43
CA LEU A 76 -1.84 -8.59 -3.64
C LEU A 76 -1.23 -9.47 -4.75
N MET A 77 -1.04 -10.74 -4.44
CA MET A 77 -0.75 -11.77 -5.38
C MET A 77 -2.02 -12.01 -6.18
N GLY A 78 -1.94 -11.65 -7.44
CA GLY A 78 -2.53 -12.50 -8.47
C GLY A 78 -3.67 -11.93 -9.29
N LYS A 79 -3.93 -10.63 -9.27
CA LYS A 79 -4.64 -10.01 -10.39
C LYS A 79 -3.80 -8.87 -10.93
N ASN A 80 -3.14 -9.11 -12.07
CA ASN A 80 -2.77 -8.04 -12.98
C ASN A 80 -3.98 -7.10 -13.02
N LEU A 81 -3.81 -5.84 -12.61
CA LEU A 81 -4.90 -4.85 -12.51
C LEU A 81 -5.58 -4.59 -13.87
N GLY A 82 -5.20 -5.31 -14.93
CA GLY A 82 -5.64 -5.13 -16.29
C GLY A 82 -5.28 -3.73 -16.78
N LEU A 83 -4.24 -3.12 -16.21
CA LEU A 83 -3.70 -1.82 -16.55
C LEU A 83 -2.38 -2.03 -17.27
N SER A 84 -2.24 -1.44 -18.46
CA SER A 84 -0.95 -1.38 -19.16
C SER A 84 0.10 -0.66 -18.29
N PRO A 85 1.38 -1.07 -18.29
CA PRO A 85 2.45 -0.40 -17.55
C PRO A 85 2.52 1.11 -17.80
N LEU A 86 2.17 1.53 -19.02
CA LEU A 86 2.15 2.94 -19.42
C LEU A 86 1.06 3.72 -18.69
N VAL A 87 -0.09 3.10 -18.43
CA VAL A 87 -1.21 3.67 -17.67
C VAL A 87 -0.84 3.81 -16.20
N VAL A 88 -0.14 2.80 -15.64
CA VAL A 88 0.36 2.86 -14.27
C VAL A 88 1.36 4.00 -14.11
N PHE A 89 2.32 4.13 -15.04
CA PHE A 89 3.29 5.22 -15.04
C PHE A 89 2.61 6.60 -15.11
N LEU A 90 1.68 6.77 -16.05
CA LEU A 90 0.97 8.04 -16.20
C LEU A 90 0.10 8.36 -14.98
N SER A 91 -0.46 7.34 -14.34
CA SER A 91 -1.24 7.48 -13.10
C SER A 91 -0.38 7.95 -11.93
N ILE A 92 0.83 7.41 -11.78
CA ILE A 92 1.77 7.84 -10.74
C ILE A 92 2.10 9.33 -10.90
N LEU A 93 2.36 9.77 -12.14
CA LEU A 93 2.64 11.18 -12.43
C LEU A 93 1.42 12.08 -12.16
N LEU A 94 0.24 11.68 -12.64
CA LEU A 94 -0.99 12.45 -12.48
C LEU A 94 -1.37 12.59 -11.02
N TRP A 95 -1.49 11.48 -10.29
CA TRP A 95 -1.88 11.50 -8.89
C TRP A 95 -0.79 12.05 -7.99
N GLY A 96 0.48 11.84 -8.34
CA GLY A 96 1.62 12.48 -7.70
C GLY A 96 1.58 14.00 -7.82
N PHE A 97 1.13 14.54 -8.95
CA PHE A 97 0.94 15.97 -9.12
C PHE A 97 -0.25 16.51 -8.30
N VAL A 98 -1.36 15.77 -8.23
CA VAL A 98 -2.58 16.24 -7.54
C VAL A 98 -2.47 16.18 -6.02
N LEU A 99 -1.93 15.08 -5.47
CA LEU A 99 -1.92 14.80 -4.02
C LEU A 99 -0.50 14.66 -3.44
N GLY A 100 0.54 14.91 -4.24
CA GLY A 100 1.92 14.76 -3.81
C GLY A 100 2.34 13.29 -3.65
N PRO A 101 3.32 12.99 -2.77
CA PRO A 101 3.85 11.64 -2.55
C PRO A 101 2.75 10.62 -2.15
N ILE A 102 1.75 11.08 -1.40
CA ILE A 102 0.61 10.25 -1.00
C ILE A 102 -0.18 9.79 -2.23
N GLY A 103 -0.38 10.67 -3.21
CA GLY A 103 -1.05 10.34 -4.48
C GLY A 103 -0.30 9.32 -5.31
N MET A 104 1.03 9.34 -5.29
CA MET A 104 1.84 8.34 -5.98
C MET A 104 1.61 6.94 -5.38
N LEU A 105 1.59 6.84 -4.05
CA LEU A 105 1.40 5.57 -3.33
C LEU A 105 0.05 4.90 -3.64
N ILE A 106 -1.03 5.70 -3.76
CA ILE A 106 -2.38 5.19 -4.00
C ILE A 106 -2.81 5.29 -5.47
N SER A 107 -1.91 5.63 -6.39
CA SER A 107 -2.24 5.87 -7.80
C SER A 107 -2.87 4.65 -8.50
N ALA A 108 -2.37 3.44 -8.23
CA ALA A 108 -2.86 2.21 -8.83
C ALA A 108 -4.34 1.89 -8.49
N PRO A 109 -4.77 1.84 -7.22
CA PRO A 109 -6.18 1.61 -6.90
C PRO A 109 -7.08 2.75 -7.37
N LEU A 110 -6.62 4.01 -7.31
CA LEU A 110 -7.41 5.16 -7.74
C LEU A 110 -7.70 5.12 -9.24
N THR A 111 -6.69 4.79 -10.05
CA THR A 111 -6.86 4.57 -11.49
C THR A 111 -7.73 3.37 -11.80
N MET A 112 -7.68 2.31 -10.99
CA MET A 112 -8.56 1.16 -11.15
C MET A 112 -10.04 1.54 -10.94
N ILE A 113 -10.34 2.35 -9.92
CA ILE A 113 -11.70 2.86 -9.68
C ILE A 113 -12.17 3.69 -10.88
N VAL A 114 -11.32 4.59 -11.38
CA VAL A 114 -11.61 5.38 -12.58
C VAL A 114 -11.91 4.46 -13.77
N LYS A 115 -11.09 3.43 -14.01
CA LYS A 115 -11.32 2.46 -15.08
C LYS A 115 -12.68 1.75 -14.92
N ILE A 116 -13.02 1.28 -13.72
CA ILE A 116 -14.30 0.60 -13.46
C ILE A 116 -15.50 1.51 -13.76
N ILE A 117 -15.40 2.80 -13.41
CA ILE A 117 -16.44 3.79 -13.70
C ILE A 117 -16.62 3.95 -15.22
N PHE A 118 -15.52 3.99 -15.97
CA PHE A 118 -15.57 4.07 -17.43
C PHE A 118 -16.06 2.78 -18.11
N ASP A 119 -15.73 1.61 -17.57
CA ASP A 119 -16.17 0.30 -18.10
C ASP A 119 -17.69 0.07 -17.94
N HIS A 120 -18.36 0.72 -16.98
CA HIS A 120 -19.82 0.62 -16.80
C HIS A 120 -20.64 1.40 -17.84
N ARG A 121 -20.02 2.28 -18.65
CA ARG A 121 -20.69 2.93 -19.78
C ARG A 121 -20.37 2.19 -21.08
N GLN A 122 -21.38 1.54 -21.67
CA GLN A 122 -21.33 0.87 -22.98
C GLN A 122 -20.72 1.72 -24.11
N SER A 123 -20.78 3.05 -24.00
CA SER A 123 -20.22 4.01 -24.96
C SER A 123 -18.68 4.18 -24.90
N THR A 124 -18.00 3.69 -23.85
CA THR A 124 -16.56 3.95 -23.62
C THR A 124 -15.68 2.69 -23.59
N ARG A 125 -16.26 1.53 -23.93
CA ARG A 125 -15.59 0.21 -24.00
C ARG A 125 -14.30 0.24 -24.84
N SER A 126 -14.25 1.05 -25.89
CA SER A 126 -13.05 1.19 -26.75
C SER A 126 -11.84 1.78 -26.02
N ILE A 127 -12.04 2.68 -25.06
CA ILE A 127 -10.96 3.28 -24.26
C ILE A 127 -10.50 2.28 -23.19
N GLY A 128 -11.42 1.53 -22.60
CA GLY A 128 -11.10 0.43 -21.68
C GLY A 128 -10.24 -0.68 -22.33
N ILE A 129 -10.46 -0.96 -23.62
CA ILE A 129 -9.65 -1.92 -24.41
C ILE A 129 -8.24 -1.36 -24.71
N MET A 130 -8.11 -0.07 -25.02
CA MET A 130 -6.81 0.57 -25.25
C MET A 130 -5.96 0.69 -23.96
N LEU A 131 -6.61 0.85 -22.81
CA LEU A 131 -5.95 0.90 -21.50
C LEU A 131 -5.70 -0.50 -20.92
N GLY A 132 -6.34 -1.53 -21.47
CA GLY A 132 -6.25 -2.93 -21.07
C GLY A 132 -5.06 -3.67 -21.67
N ASP A 133 -4.41 -4.52 -20.88
CA ASP A 133 -3.35 -5.43 -21.36
C ASP A 133 -3.95 -6.61 -22.17
N LYS A 134 -3.10 -7.38 -22.89
CA LYS A 134 -3.45 -8.57 -23.73
C LYS A 134 -4.39 -9.57 -23.04
N SER A 135 -4.39 -9.57 -21.70
CA SER A 135 -5.31 -10.31 -20.84
C SER A 135 -6.80 -10.03 -21.15
N SER A 136 -7.13 -8.78 -21.45
CA SER A 136 -8.49 -8.32 -21.77
C SER A 136 -8.97 -8.84 -23.12
N LEU A 137 -8.05 -8.92 -24.10
CA LEU A 137 -8.33 -9.44 -25.44
C LEU A 137 -8.61 -10.95 -25.43
N ARG A 138 -7.94 -11.71 -24.55
CA ARG A 138 -8.21 -13.16 -24.38
C ARG A 138 -9.59 -13.44 -23.80
N ILE A 139 -10.09 -12.61 -22.89
CA ILE A 139 -11.44 -12.78 -22.30
C ILE A 139 -12.49 -12.54 -23.37
N LEU A 140 -12.34 -11.49 -24.18
CA LEU A 140 -13.25 -11.15 -25.27
C LEU A 140 -13.18 -12.15 -26.43
N GLN A 141 -12.01 -12.71 -26.73
CA GLN A 141 -11.89 -13.81 -27.71
C GLN A 141 -12.65 -15.05 -27.23
N LYS A 142 -12.50 -15.42 -25.95
CA LYS A 142 -13.25 -16.55 -25.36
C LYS A 142 -14.77 -16.35 -25.39
N GLU A 143 -15.22 -15.12 -25.19
CA GLU A 143 -16.64 -14.76 -25.22
C GLU A 143 -17.19 -14.83 -26.66
N ASN A 144 -16.44 -14.33 -27.64
CA ASN A 144 -16.78 -14.45 -29.07
C ASN A 144 -16.68 -15.89 -29.60
N GLU A 145 -15.83 -16.75 -29.02
CA GLU A 145 -15.78 -18.18 -29.35
C GLU A 145 -17.01 -18.92 -28.82
N LYS A 146 -17.48 -18.59 -27.62
CA LYS A 146 -18.72 -19.16 -27.05
C LYS A 146 -19.98 -18.74 -27.78
N GLU A 147 -20.02 -17.52 -28.33
CA GLU A 147 -21.17 -17.03 -29.11
C GLU A 147 -21.25 -17.66 -30.51
N LYS A 148 -20.16 -18.31 -30.97
CA LYS A 148 -20.09 -19.03 -32.25
C LYS A 148 -20.34 -20.55 -32.13
N GLU A 149 -20.43 -21.10 -30.92
CA GLU A 149 -20.91 -22.47 -30.75
C GLU A 149 -22.43 -22.48 -31.03
N PRO A 150 -22.90 -23.25 -32.03
CA PRO A 150 -24.33 -23.38 -32.26
C PRO A 150 -24.94 -23.97 -30.98
N ILE A 151 -26.00 -23.34 -30.50
CA ILE A 151 -26.78 -23.83 -29.36
C ILE A 151 -27.21 -25.26 -29.70
N ASP A 152 -26.60 -26.23 -29.03
CA ASP A 152 -26.94 -27.64 -29.14
C ASP A 152 -28.30 -27.84 -28.47
N PHE A 153 -29.36 -27.89 -29.29
CA PHE A 153 -30.74 -28.20 -28.89
C PHE A 153 -30.99 -29.72 -28.93
N SER A 154 -30.06 -30.52 -28.40
CA SER A 154 -30.25 -31.97 -28.23
C SER A 154 -31.23 -32.32 -27.11
#